data_AF-A0A2D4HGM3-F1
#
_entry.id   AF-A0A2D4HGM3-F1
#
_cell.length_a   1.000
_cell.length_b   1.000
_cell.length_c   1.000
_cell.angle_alpha   90.00
_cell.angle_beta   90.00
_cell.angle_gamma   90.00
#
_symmetry.space_group_name_H-M   'P 1'
#
loop_
_entity.id
_entity.type
_entity.pdbx_description
1 polymer ?
#
loop_
_entity_poly.entity_id
_entity_poly.type
_entity_poly.pdbx_seq_one_letter_code
_entity_poly.pdbx_strand_id
1 'polypeptide(L)'
;VRELVDIFVVGQECPLFEVPGPNSKRANTHIRDFLQVFIYRLFWKSRDRPRRIRMEDIKKAFPSHSESSIRKRLKLCADFKRTGLDSNWWVLKPDFRLPTEEEIRAMVSPEQCCAYYSMISAEQRLKDAGYGEKSFFAPEEENEEDFQM
;
A
#
# COMPACT_ATOMS: atom_id res chain seq x y z
N VAL A 1 12.29 -20.19 -27.37
CA VAL A 1 13.62 -20.63 -26.87
C VAL A 1 14.62 -19.55 -27.18
N ARG A 2 15.48 -19.15 -26.24
CA ARG A 2 16.55 -18.15 -26.43
C ARG A 2 17.87 -18.71 -25.94
N GLU A 3 18.95 -18.38 -26.64
CA GLU A 3 20.31 -18.58 -26.14
C GLU A 3 20.61 -17.53 -25.05
N LEU A 4 21.32 -17.96 -24.00
CA LEU A 4 21.73 -17.13 -22.88
C LEU A 4 23.19 -17.48 -22.56
N VAL A 5 24.08 -16.50 -22.76
CA VAL A 5 25.54 -16.70 -22.73
C VAL A 5 26.19 -16.24 -21.43
N ASP A 6 25.58 -15.27 -20.74
CA ASP A 6 26.15 -14.66 -19.53
C ASP A 6 25.36 -15.05 -18.29
N ILE A 7 26.08 -15.49 -17.25
CA ILE A 7 25.54 -15.77 -15.91
C ILE A 7 26.46 -15.18 -14.86
N PHE A 8 25.88 -14.50 -13.86
CA PHE A 8 26.61 -13.83 -12.80
C PHE A 8 26.34 -14.46 -11.44
N VAL A 9 27.35 -14.47 -10.57
CA VAL A 9 27.20 -14.77 -9.15
C VAL A 9 27.10 -13.46 -8.38
N VAL A 10 26.03 -13.29 -7.61
CA VAL A 10 25.83 -12.10 -6.76
C VAL A 10 26.34 -12.42 -5.36
N GLY A 11 27.23 -11.59 -4.84
CA GLY A 11 27.75 -11.71 -3.47
C GLY A 11 26.75 -11.23 -2.42
N GLN A 12 27.22 -11.04 -1.19
CA GLN A 12 26.41 -10.43 -0.14
C GLN A 12 26.08 -8.97 -0.49
N GLU A 13 24.81 -8.58 -0.31
CA GLU A 13 24.35 -7.21 -0.54
C GLU A 13 24.79 -6.27 0.58
N CYS A 14 25.15 -5.03 0.22
CA CYS A 14 25.33 -3.91 1.14
C CYS A 14 24.07 -3.01 1.06
N PRO A 15 23.15 -3.07 2.04
CA PRO A 15 21.87 -2.37 1.92
C PRO A 15 22.05 -0.84 1.86
N LEU A 16 21.44 -0.22 0.85
CA LEU A 16 21.36 1.25 0.70
C LEU A 16 19.97 1.81 0.99
N PHE A 17 19.00 0.93 1.28
CA PHE A 17 17.63 1.29 1.59
C PHE A 17 17.16 0.51 2.81
N GLU A 18 16.66 1.24 3.81
CA GLU A 18 16.21 0.66 5.07
C GLU A 18 14.89 -0.11 4.93
N VAL A 19 14.86 -1.32 5.48
CA VAL A 19 13.66 -2.15 5.59
C VAL A 19 12.90 -1.77 6.87
N PRO A 20 11.61 -1.41 6.79
CA PRO A 20 10.85 -1.04 7.98
C PRO A 20 10.61 -2.25 8.89
N GLY A 21 10.41 -2.00 10.19
CA GLY A 21 9.96 -3.02 11.14
C GLY A 21 8.45 -3.32 11.03
N PRO A 22 7.99 -4.54 11.37
CA PRO A 22 6.57 -4.89 11.41
C PRO A 22 5.76 -3.92 12.27
N ASN A 23 4.58 -3.52 11.80
CA ASN A 23 3.68 -2.56 12.46
C ASN A 23 4.28 -1.16 12.78
N SER A 24 5.50 -0.85 12.31
CA SER A 24 6.09 0.47 12.47
C SER A 24 5.25 1.56 11.79
N LYS A 25 5.41 2.82 12.22
CA LYS A 25 4.78 3.99 11.58
C LYS A 25 5.09 4.04 10.08
N ARG A 26 6.32 3.69 9.68
CA ARG A 26 6.78 3.65 8.29
C ARG A 26 6.07 2.56 7.48
N ALA A 27 5.96 1.33 8.01
CA ALA A 27 5.23 0.25 7.34
C ALA A 27 3.74 0.58 7.16
N ASN A 28 3.09 1.09 8.21
CA ASN A 28 1.68 1.48 8.16
C ASN A 28 1.42 2.63 7.17
N THR A 29 2.34 3.59 7.10
CA THR A 29 2.29 4.70 6.13
C THR A 29 2.41 4.18 4.71
N HIS A 30 3.36 3.27 4.44
CA HIS A 30 3.53 2.66 3.13
C HIS A 30 2.26 1.94 2.65
N ILE A 31 1.68 1.06 3.47
CA ILE A 31 0.45 0.32 3.11
C ILE A 31 -0.69 1.29 2.78
N ARG A 32 -0.84 2.33 3.61
CA ARG A 32 -1.86 3.36 3.45
C ARG A 32 -1.70 4.10 2.12
N ASP A 33 -0.48 4.47 1.76
CA ASP A 33 -0.20 5.27 0.56
C ASP A 33 -0.25 4.40 -0.71
N PHE A 34 0.21 3.15 -0.62
CA PHE A 34 0.07 2.17 -1.69
C PHE A 34 -1.39 1.84 -2.01
N LEU A 35 -2.24 1.67 -0.99
CA LEU A 35 -3.69 1.54 -1.17
C LEU A 35 -4.27 2.78 -1.88
N GLN A 36 -3.82 3.98 -1.52
CA GLN A 36 -4.30 5.20 -2.16
C GLN A 36 -3.87 5.31 -3.63
N VAL A 37 -2.62 4.96 -3.95
CA VAL A 37 -2.11 4.88 -5.32
C VAL A 37 -2.97 3.92 -6.14
N PHE A 38 -3.27 2.73 -5.60
CA PHE A 38 -4.12 1.75 -6.26
C PHE A 38 -5.52 2.29 -6.55
N ILE A 39 -6.16 2.94 -5.56
CA ILE A 39 -7.49 3.57 -5.73
C ILE A 39 -7.48 4.62 -6.84
N TYR A 40 -6.48 5.52 -6.86
CA TYR A 40 -6.39 6.54 -7.90
C TYR A 40 -6.20 5.92 -9.28
N ARG A 41 -5.36 4.89 -9.41
CA ARG A 41 -5.17 4.17 -10.68
C ARG A 41 -6.43 3.44 -11.14
N LEU A 42 -7.26 2.93 -10.22
CA LEU A 42 -8.58 2.37 -10.58
C LEU A 42 -9.52 3.44 -11.14
N PHE A 43 -9.55 4.64 -10.55
CA PHE A 43 -10.34 5.75 -11.11
C PHE A 43 -9.84 6.16 -12.50
N TRP A 44 -8.51 6.20 -12.71
CA TRP A 44 -7.92 6.46 -14.03
C TRP A 44 -8.30 5.40 -15.06
N LYS A 45 -8.38 4.13 -14.65
CA LYS A 45 -8.82 3.00 -15.48
C LYS A 45 -10.32 3.04 -15.83
N SER A 46 -11.14 3.65 -14.98
CA SER A 46 -12.60 3.78 -15.21
C SER A 46 -12.90 4.56 -16.50
N ARG A 47 -13.74 3.97 -17.37
CA ARG A 47 -14.19 4.58 -18.63
C ARG A 47 -15.46 5.42 -18.46
N ASP A 48 -16.15 5.30 -17.33
CA ASP A 48 -17.38 6.02 -17.04
C ASP A 48 -17.15 7.53 -16.84
N ARG A 49 -18.22 8.31 -17.00
CA ARG A 49 -18.27 9.76 -16.73
C ARG A 49 -19.56 10.06 -15.95
N PRO A 50 -19.49 10.42 -14.65
CA PRO A 50 -18.29 10.52 -13.80
C PRO A 50 -17.58 9.17 -13.59
N ARG A 51 -16.26 9.22 -13.31
CA ARG A 51 -15.46 8.01 -13.04
C ARG A 51 -15.99 7.29 -11.81
N ARG A 52 -16.09 5.96 -11.86
CA ARG A 52 -16.58 5.14 -10.74
C ARG A 52 -15.83 3.82 -10.62
N ILE A 53 -15.77 3.30 -9.41
CA ILE A 53 -15.13 2.03 -9.05
C ILE A 53 -15.97 1.25 -8.04
N ARG A 54 -15.74 -0.05 -7.90
CA ARG A 54 -16.44 -0.92 -6.94
C ARG A 54 -15.57 -1.21 -5.72
N MET A 55 -16.21 -1.34 -4.56
CA MET A 55 -15.53 -1.78 -3.33
C MET A 55 -14.90 -3.18 -3.50
N GLU A 56 -15.62 -4.07 -4.19
CA GLU A 56 -15.19 -5.45 -4.44
C GLU A 56 -13.83 -5.54 -5.15
N ASP A 57 -13.58 -4.67 -6.14
CA ASP A 57 -12.33 -4.67 -6.90
C ASP A 57 -11.13 -4.31 -5.99
N ILE A 58 -11.33 -3.40 -5.02
CA ILE A 58 -10.31 -3.04 -4.03
C ILE A 58 -10.14 -4.17 -3.02
N LYS A 59 -11.25 -4.73 -2.52
CA LYS A 59 -11.23 -5.80 -1.52
C LYS A 59 -10.59 -7.09 -2.06
N LYS A 60 -10.76 -7.37 -3.35
CA LYS A 60 -10.08 -8.47 -4.04
C LYS A 60 -8.56 -8.28 -4.08
N ALA A 61 -8.09 -7.05 -4.29
CA ALA A 61 -6.65 -6.74 -4.30
C ALA A 61 -6.05 -6.60 -2.88
N PHE A 62 -6.86 -6.19 -1.91
CA PHE A 62 -6.46 -5.98 -0.51
C PHE A 62 -7.33 -6.82 0.44
N PRO A 63 -7.24 -8.16 0.39
CA PRO A 63 -8.12 -9.05 1.14
C PRO A 63 -7.98 -8.89 2.66
N SER A 64 -6.79 -8.54 3.15
CA SER A 64 -6.52 -8.29 4.58
C SER A 64 -7.11 -6.99 5.10
N HIS A 65 -7.47 -6.03 4.23
CA HIS A 65 -7.93 -4.72 4.66
C HIS A 65 -9.41 -4.72 5.00
N SER A 66 -9.80 -4.24 6.18
CA SER A 66 -11.21 -4.06 6.50
C SER A 66 -11.88 -3.04 5.55
N GLU A 67 -13.16 -3.24 5.24
CA GLU A 67 -13.90 -2.25 4.43
C GLU A 67 -13.87 -0.86 5.07
N SER A 68 -13.89 -0.78 6.41
CA SER A 68 -13.81 0.50 7.12
C SER A 68 -12.52 1.26 6.78
N SER A 69 -11.37 0.58 6.73
CA SER A 69 -10.10 1.17 6.33
C SER A 69 -10.13 1.70 4.89
N ILE A 70 -10.68 0.90 3.97
CA ILE A 70 -10.83 1.29 2.56
C ILE A 70 -11.76 2.50 2.42
N ARG A 71 -12.89 2.52 3.15
CA ARG A 71 -13.85 3.63 3.15
C ARG A 71 -13.21 4.93 3.63
N LYS A 72 -12.29 4.90 4.60
CA LYS A 72 -11.55 6.11 5.03
C LYS A 72 -10.79 6.75 3.87
N ARG A 73 -10.15 5.96 3.00
CA ARG A 73 -9.47 6.47 1.80
C ARG A 73 -10.44 6.97 0.74
N LEU A 74 -11.52 6.23 0.49
CA LEU A 74 -12.50 6.58 -0.55
C LEU A 74 -13.26 7.87 -0.23
N LYS A 75 -13.63 8.12 1.03
CA LYS A 75 -14.37 9.33 1.46
C LYS A 75 -13.67 10.65 1.11
N LEU A 76 -12.35 10.64 0.94
CA LEU A 76 -11.58 11.82 0.55
C LEU A 76 -11.87 12.26 -0.90
N CYS A 77 -12.10 11.30 -1.80
CA CYS A 77 -12.15 11.55 -3.25
C CYS A 77 -13.44 11.12 -3.94
N ALA A 78 -14.30 10.34 -3.27
CA ALA A 78 -15.46 9.73 -3.88
C ALA A 78 -16.68 9.71 -2.95
N ASP A 79 -17.86 9.75 -3.57
CA ASP A 79 -19.15 9.60 -2.92
C ASP A 79 -19.71 8.20 -3.16
N PHE A 80 -20.34 7.65 -2.13
CA PHE A 80 -21.00 6.35 -2.21
C PHE A 80 -22.37 6.49 -2.84
N LYS A 81 -22.63 5.75 -3.93
CA LYS A 81 -23.93 5.69 -4.61
C LYS A 81 -24.45 4.26 -4.59
N ARG A 82 -25.62 4.10 -3.97
CA ARG A 82 -26.38 2.85 -4.02
C ARG A 82 -27.15 2.81 -5.33
N THR A 83 -26.92 1.78 -6.12
CA THR A 83 -27.78 1.40 -7.25
C THR A 83 -28.49 0.12 -6.84
N GLY A 84 -29.79 0.00 -7.16
CA GLY A 84 -30.57 -1.20 -6.85
C GLY A 84 -29.96 -2.44 -7.52
N LEU A 85 -30.20 -3.62 -6.92
CA LEU A 85 -29.65 -4.93 -7.29
C LEU A 85 -28.15 -5.11 -7.03
N ASP A 86 -27.73 -4.87 -5.78
CA ASP A 86 -26.41 -5.26 -5.22
C ASP A 86 -25.15 -4.64 -5.82
N SER A 87 -25.27 -3.77 -6.84
CA SER A 87 -24.11 -3.04 -7.38
C SER A 87 -23.98 -1.67 -6.74
N ASN A 88 -23.19 -1.57 -5.68
CA ASN A 88 -22.81 -0.29 -5.08
C ASN A 88 -21.57 0.30 -5.76
N TRP A 89 -21.59 1.61 -6.06
CA TRP A 89 -20.49 2.31 -6.71
C TRP A 89 -19.91 3.43 -5.85
N TRP A 90 -18.60 3.59 -5.92
CA TRP A 90 -17.90 4.80 -5.47
C TRP A 90 -17.67 5.68 -6.68
N VAL A 91 -18.35 6.82 -6.70
CA VAL A 91 -18.30 7.78 -7.81
C VAL A 91 -17.38 8.92 -7.41
N LEU A 92 -16.41 9.25 -8.26
CA LEU A 92 -15.47 10.35 -8.02
C LEU A 92 -16.25 11.66 -7.82
N LYS A 93 -15.89 12.41 -6.78
CA LYS A 93 -16.53 13.70 -6.50
C LYS A 93 -16.25 14.70 -7.64
N PRO A 94 -17.22 15.55 -8.02
CA PRO A 94 -17.06 16.48 -9.13
C PRO A 94 -16.04 17.59 -8.85
N ASP A 95 -15.83 17.93 -7.58
CA ASP A 95 -14.88 18.94 -7.08
C ASP A 95 -13.48 18.36 -6.78
N PHE A 96 -13.31 17.05 -6.89
CA PHE A 96 -12.03 16.40 -6.62
C PHE A 96 -11.18 16.29 -7.88
N ARG A 97 -10.04 16.99 -7.90
CA ARG A 97 -9.01 16.82 -8.94
C ARG A 97 -8.26 15.51 -8.70
N LEU A 98 -8.49 14.52 -9.57
CA LEU A 98 -7.73 13.28 -9.54
C LEU A 98 -6.23 13.58 -9.82
N PRO A 99 -5.29 13.08 -8.99
CA PRO A 99 -3.86 13.34 -9.20
C PRO A 99 -3.35 12.81 -10.56
N THR A 100 -2.37 13.50 -11.15
CA THR A 100 -1.75 13.11 -12.42
C THR A 100 -0.86 11.87 -12.25
N GLU A 101 -0.38 11.31 -13.36
CA GLU A 101 0.53 10.16 -13.32
C GLU A 101 1.82 10.47 -12.54
N GLU A 102 2.39 11.66 -12.73
CA GLU A 102 3.61 12.11 -12.06
C GLU A 102 3.38 12.28 -10.55
N GLU A 103 2.25 12.89 -10.15
CA GLU A 103 1.89 13.04 -8.75
C GLU A 103 1.69 11.67 -8.08
N ILE A 104 1.05 10.71 -8.77
CA ILE A 104 0.86 9.34 -8.27
C ILE A 104 2.20 8.61 -8.13
N ARG A 105 3.13 8.77 -9.08
CA ARG A 105 4.47 8.16 -9.02
C ARG A 105 5.30 8.71 -7.85
N ALA A 106 5.11 9.97 -7.50
CA ALA A 106 5.80 10.59 -6.36
C ALA A 106 5.28 10.10 -4.99
N MET A 107 4.07 9.50 -4.93
CA MET A 107 3.50 9.02 -3.67
C MET A 107 4.17 7.76 -3.12
N VAL A 108 4.51 6.80 -4.00
CA VAL A 108 5.11 5.52 -3.61
C VAL A 108 6.14 5.10 -4.65
N SER A 109 7.38 4.90 -4.19
CA SER A 109 8.48 4.45 -5.05
C SER A 109 8.58 2.91 -5.09
N PRO A 110 9.19 2.35 -6.15
CA PRO A 110 9.47 0.91 -6.22
C PRO A 110 10.33 0.42 -5.05
N GLU A 111 11.32 1.19 -4.61
CA GLU A 111 12.22 0.86 -3.50
C GLU A 111 11.46 0.71 -2.18
N GLN A 112 10.48 1.60 -1.92
CA GLN A 112 9.61 1.50 -0.76
C GLN A 112 8.77 0.21 -0.79
N CYS A 113 8.26 -0.19 -1.95
CA CYS A 113 7.54 -1.46 -2.12
C CYS A 113 8.45 -2.65 -1.83
N CYS A 114 9.66 -2.68 -2.41
CA CYS A 114 10.64 -3.74 -2.17
C CYS A 114 11.01 -3.86 -0.69
N ALA A 115 11.20 -2.73 0.00
CA ALA A 115 11.48 -2.72 1.43
C ALA A 115 10.30 -3.31 2.25
N TYR A 116 9.07 -2.91 1.95
CA TYR A 116 7.88 -3.48 2.60
C TYR A 116 7.72 -4.98 2.32
N TYR A 117 7.99 -5.42 1.09
CA TYR A 117 7.95 -6.84 0.71
C TYR A 117 9.01 -7.66 1.43
N SER A 118 10.22 -7.12 1.60
CA SER A 118 11.28 -7.75 2.37
C SER A 118 10.84 -7.96 3.83
N MET A 119 10.26 -6.93 4.45
CA MET A 119 9.72 -6.98 5.81
C MET A 119 8.68 -8.10 5.98
N ILE A 120 7.58 -8.09 5.21
CA ILE A 120 6.50 -9.08 5.38
C ILE A 120 6.97 -10.50 5.08
N SER A 121 7.92 -10.68 4.16
CA SER A 121 8.47 -11.99 3.84
C SER A 121 9.33 -12.52 4.97
N ALA A 122 10.13 -11.66 5.60
CA ALA A 122 10.93 -12.03 6.77
C ALA A 122 10.05 -12.31 7.99
N GLU A 123 9.03 -11.47 8.22
CA GLU A 123 8.04 -11.66 9.29
C GLU A 123 7.34 -13.03 9.17
N GLN A 124 6.92 -13.40 7.96
CA GLN A 124 6.31 -14.71 7.73
C GLN A 124 7.29 -15.87 8.04
N ARG A 125 8.55 -15.79 7.58
CA ARG A 125 9.56 -16.81 7.89
C ARG A 125 9.84 -16.94 9.38
N LEU A 126 9.83 -15.83 10.11
CA LEU A 126 9.98 -15.83 11.57
C LEU A 126 8.79 -16.51 12.25
N LYS A 127 7.56 -16.21 11.81
CA LYS A 127 6.35 -16.89 12.27
C LYS A 127 6.43 -18.40 12.02
N ASP A 128 6.86 -18.81 10.84
CA ASP A 128 7.04 -20.22 10.47
C ASP A 128 8.11 -20.93 11.32
N ALA A 129 9.13 -20.18 11.78
CA ALA A 129 10.17 -20.68 12.68
C ALA A 129 9.76 -20.66 14.18
N GLY A 130 8.52 -20.30 14.50
CA GLY A 130 8.00 -20.29 15.87
C GLY A 130 8.22 -18.98 16.63
N TYR A 131 8.75 -17.93 15.99
CA TYR A 131 8.87 -16.61 16.59
C TYR A 131 7.55 -15.85 16.44
N GLY A 132 6.84 -15.67 17.56
CA GLY A 132 5.61 -14.88 17.59
C GLY A 132 5.89 -13.39 17.51
N GLU A 133 4.84 -12.58 17.32
CA GLU A 133 4.97 -11.13 17.12
C GLU A 133 5.70 -10.42 18.28
N LYS A 134 5.53 -10.91 19.51
CA LYS A 134 6.22 -10.40 20.70
C LYS A 134 7.75 -10.60 20.70
N SER A 135 8.29 -11.44 19.82
CA SER A 135 9.71 -11.75 19.78
C SER A 135 10.55 -10.71 19.02
N PHE A 136 9.92 -9.81 18.26
CA PHE A 136 10.63 -8.84 17.41
C PHE A 136 10.10 -7.40 17.51
N PHE A 137 9.08 -7.14 18.34
CA PHE A 137 8.86 -5.79 18.83
C PHE A 137 9.94 -5.49 19.89
N ALA A 138 11.03 -4.85 19.47
CA ALA A 138 11.85 -4.12 20.44
C ALA A 138 10.96 -3.02 21.03
N PRO A 139 11.00 -2.75 22.35
CA PRO A 139 10.42 -1.50 22.86
C PRO A 139 11.04 -0.36 22.04
N GLU A 140 10.20 0.41 21.36
CA GLU A 140 10.66 1.65 20.73
C GLU A 140 11.33 2.45 21.86
N GLU A 141 12.64 2.69 21.78
CA GLU A 141 13.27 3.72 22.60
C GLU A 141 12.48 5.00 22.30
N GLU A 142 11.75 5.49 23.31
CA GLU A 142 11.00 6.74 23.23
C GLU A 142 11.98 7.81 22.77
N ASN A 143 11.89 8.23 21.51
CA ASN A 143 12.50 9.48 21.08
C ASN A 143 11.75 10.62 21.79
N GLU A 144 12.17 10.91 23.02
CA GLU A 144 11.83 12.10 23.81
C GLU A 144 12.42 13.37 23.18
N GLU A 145 12.23 13.63 21.89
CA GLU A 145 12.64 14.91 21.28
C GLU A 145 11.66 15.31 20.17
N ASP A 146 10.51 15.89 20.57
CA ASP A 146 9.88 17.01 19.84
C ASP A 146 8.54 17.38 20.49
N PHE A 147 8.61 18.10 21.62
CA PHE A 147 7.53 19.01 22.07
C PHE A 147 8.12 20.14 22.91
N GLN A 148 8.99 20.97 22.30
CA GLN A 148 9.32 22.31 22.78
C GLN A 148 9.66 23.24 21.61
N MET A 149 8.61 23.76 20.95
CA MET A 149 8.44 25.19 20.63
C MET A 149 7.05 25.47 20.04
#